data_AF-A0A7J4B3H1-F1
#
_entry.id   AF-A0A7J4B3H1-F1
#
_cell.length_a   1.000
_cell.length_b   1.000
_cell.length_c   1.000
_cell.angle_alpha   90.00
_cell.angle_beta   90.00
_cell.angle_gamma   90.00
#
_symmetry.space_group_name_H-M   'P 1'
#
loop_
_entity.id
_entity.type
_entity.pdbx_description
1 polymer ?
#
loop_
_entity_poly.entity_id
_entity_poly.type
_entity_poly.pdbx_seq_one_letter_code
_entity_poly.pdbx_strand_id
1 'polypeptide(L)'
;MSVVVTWSMLAIIGITISFLLSALVYMLSHIFSSEMMSAWSKHEIQTALLTLILFVSLTSLANMQFVKEYTAGAKNYLSNLYNDAIFCQVSLYSSGSALAMISSITFSINPSIASIKNAFNVFLNPQTQKGGEDKKSNEGGRQNWSTGISPASFMQPILIALSDIQSYLFIPFTTLQFHLQLFTFIFNKGTTMILPLGIFLRAFKFSRHGGNLLIALFIGLYFILPAMYLFGDSLMQSKFNATQHMCENYKPSLVSEFGTPLLAKAGFGGPESFGGNWDGDFAKIILPESSKDLIFNGKSSFTTVFLRMIVECTILPMFAIIVSLGLAREFALLLGSDIDFSQLVRVV
;
A
#
# COMPACT_ATOMS: atom_id res chain seq x y z
N MET A 1 -14.94 -32.09 17.77
CA MET A 1 -15.26 -30.65 17.80
C MET A 1 -14.16 -29.95 18.59
N SER A 2 -13.33 -29.14 17.94
CA SER A 2 -12.41 -28.27 18.69
C SER A 2 -13.24 -27.15 19.32
N VAL A 3 -13.14 -27.00 20.64
CA VAL A 3 -13.71 -25.84 21.33
C VAL A 3 -12.91 -24.64 20.86
N VAL A 4 -13.47 -23.87 19.94
CA VAL A 4 -12.85 -22.61 19.49
C VAL A 4 -12.98 -21.64 20.65
N VAL A 5 -11.89 -21.46 21.39
CA VAL A 5 -11.81 -20.48 22.48
C VAL A 5 -12.10 -19.11 21.87
N THR A 6 -13.25 -18.55 22.22
CA THR A 6 -13.62 -17.22 21.78
C THR A 6 -12.73 -16.20 22.49
N TRP A 7 -12.37 -15.14 21.79
CA TRP A 7 -11.52 -14.07 22.32
C TRP A 7 -12.10 -13.44 23.59
N SER A 8 -13.42 -13.40 23.70
CA SER A 8 -14.14 -12.95 24.89
C SER A 8 -13.88 -13.84 26.10
N MET A 9 -13.78 -15.16 25.92
CA MET A 9 -13.40 -16.08 27.01
C MET A 9 -11.99 -15.78 27.50
N LEU A 10 -11.04 -15.53 26.59
CA LEU A 10 -9.65 -15.22 26.97
C LEU A 10 -9.55 -13.92 27.79
N ALA A 11 -10.29 -12.88 27.38
CA ALA A 11 -10.37 -11.62 28.12
C ALA A 11 -11.00 -11.81 29.52
N ILE A 12 -12.10 -12.56 29.63
CA ILE A 12 -12.77 -12.86 30.91
C ILE A 12 -11.84 -13.66 31.83
N ILE A 13 -11.12 -14.65 31.30
CA ILE A 13 -10.13 -15.42 32.06
C ILE A 13 -9.04 -14.50 32.60
N GLY A 14 -8.48 -13.60 31.78
CA GLY A 14 -7.47 -12.64 32.20
C GLY A 14 -7.94 -11.72 33.33
N ILE A 15 -9.15 -11.18 33.20
CA ILE A 15 -9.77 -10.34 34.24
C ILE A 15 -9.99 -11.15 35.52
N THR A 16 -10.49 -12.39 35.41
CA THR A 16 -10.75 -13.27 36.56
C THR A 16 -9.45 -13.59 37.31
N ILE A 17 -8.38 -13.93 36.59
CA ILE A 17 -7.06 -14.17 37.19
C ILE A 17 -6.56 -12.93 37.93
N SER A 18 -6.73 -11.74 37.35
CA SER A 18 -6.34 -10.47 37.99
C SER A 18 -7.13 -10.19 39.28
N PHE A 19 -8.44 -10.45 39.27
CA PHE A 19 -9.26 -10.36 40.49
C PHE A 19 -8.83 -11.37 41.56
N LEU A 20 -8.60 -12.63 41.19
CA LEU A 20 -8.15 -13.66 42.12
C LEU A 20 -6.80 -13.32 42.75
N LEU A 21 -5.85 -12.84 41.95
CA LEU A 21 -4.54 -12.43 42.44
C LEU A 21 -4.64 -11.23 43.38
N SER A 22 -5.49 -10.24 43.06
CA SER A 22 -5.71 -9.06 43.91
C SER A 22 -6.38 -9.44 45.24
N ALA A 23 -7.37 -10.33 45.21
CA ALA A 23 -8.04 -10.85 46.41
C ALA A 23 -7.08 -11.67 47.29
N LEU A 24 -6.21 -12.47 46.67
CA LEU A 24 -5.17 -13.22 47.37
C LEU A 24 -4.20 -12.27 48.09
N VAL A 25 -3.69 -11.24 47.41
CA VAL A 25 -2.80 -10.25 48.04
C VAL A 25 -3.51 -9.48 49.15
N TYR A 26 -4.80 -9.20 49.01
CA TYR A 26 -5.59 -8.60 50.10
C TYR A 26 -5.64 -9.51 51.34
N MET A 27 -5.89 -10.81 51.18
CA MET A 27 -5.88 -11.77 52.29
C MET A 27 -4.49 -11.87 52.94
N LEU A 28 -3.42 -11.94 52.14
CA LEU A 28 -2.04 -11.94 52.63
C LEU A 28 -1.67 -10.65 53.37
N SER A 29 -2.20 -9.49 52.94
CA SER A 29 -1.99 -8.22 53.63
C SER A 29 -2.48 -8.25 55.07
N HIS A 30 -3.57 -8.99 55.33
CA HIS A 30 -4.14 -9.13 56.67
C HIS A 30 -3.32 -10.08 57.54
N ILE A 31 -2.81 -11.18 56.96
CA ILE A 31 -1.92 -12.13 57.67
C ILE A 31 -0.63 -11.44 58.12
N PHE A 32 -0.04 -10.62 57.26
CA PHE A 32 1.21 -9.91 57.55
C PHE A 32 1.01 -8.53 58.19
N SER A 33 -0.24 -8.09 58.41
CA SER A 33 -0.56 -6.74 58.90
C SER A 33 0.14 -5.62 58.11
N SER A 34 0.33 -5.80 56.80
CA SER A 34 1.03 -4.85 55.95
C SER A 34 0.04 -3.87 55.32
N GLU A 35 0.05 -2.62 55.78
CA GLU A 35 -0.77 -1.53 55.23
C GLU A 35 -0.50 -1.30 53.73
N MET A 36 0.77 -1.43 53.32
CA MET A 36 1.19 -1.25 51.93
C MET A 36 0.54 -2.26 50.98
N MET A 37 0.47 -3.55 51.37
CA MET A 37 -0.18 -4.58 50.57
C MET A 37 -1.70 -4.40 50.50
N SER A 38 -2.30 -3.92 51.58
CA SER A 38 -3.75 -3.62 51.62
C SER A 38 -4.09 -2.45 50.70
N ALA A 39 -3.31 -1.36 50.75
CA ALA A 39 -3.48 -0.21 49.86
C ALA A 39 -3.28 -0.60 48.39
N TRP A 40 -2.26 -1.40 48.10
CA TRP A 40 -1.98 -1.89 46.76
C TRP A 40 -3.13 -2.75 46.21
N SER A 41 -3.61 -3.74 46.96
CA SER A 41 -4.69 -4.62 46.51
C SER A 41 -6.01 -3.89 46.28
N LYS A 42 -6.35 -2.89 47.11
CA LYS A 42 -7.53 -2.03 46.89
C LYS A 42 -7.45 -1.29 45.55
N HIS A 43 -6.29 -0.73 45.22
CA HIS A 43 -6.07 -0.04 43.94
C HIS A 43 -6.15 -1.01 42.74
N GLU A 44 -5.61 -2.22 42.88
CA GLU A 44 -5.68 -3.23 41.82
C GLU A 44 -7.11 -3.74 41.58
N ILE A 45 -7.90 -3.95 42.63
CA ILE A 45 -9.33 -4.31 42.50
C ILE A 45 -10.10 -3.21 41.76
N GLN A 46 -9.88 -1.94 42.10
CA GLN A 46 -10.50 -0.82 41.38
C GLN A 46 -10.10 -0.81 39.89
N THR A 47 -8.83 -1.08 39.60
CA THR A 47 -8.34 -1.14 38.22
C THR A 47 -8.97 -2.30 37.46
N ALA A 48 -9.05 -3.49 38.05
CA ALA A 48 -9.68 -4.67 37.45
C ALA A 48 -11.19 -4.48 37.21
N LEU A 49 -11.87 -3.73 38.09
CA LEU A 49 -13.27 -3.36 37.88
C LEU A 49 -13.43 -2.38 36.71
N LEU A 50 -12.55 -1.37 36.60
CA LEU A 50 -12.54 -0.47 35.45
C LEU A 50 -12.23 -1.19 34.14
N THR A 51 -11.32 -2.18 34.13
CA THR A 51 -11.04 -2.97 32.93
C THR A 51 -12.24 -3.82 32.52
N LEU A 52 -12.99 -4.36 33.48
CA LEU A 52 -14.23 -5.09 33.22
C LEU A 52 -15.29 -4.17 32.58
N ILE A 53 -15.50 -2.98 33.13
CA ILE A 53 -16.44 -1.99 32.57
C ILE A 53 -16.03 -1.63 31.14
N LEU A 54 -14.75 -1.33 30.93
CA LEU A 54 -14.20 -1.00 29.62
C LEU A 54 -14.35 -2.15 28.60
N PHE A 55 -14.14 -3.39 29.04
CA PHE A 55 -14.33 -4.57 28.19
C PHE A 55 -15.78 -4.73 27.75
N VAL A 56 -16.74 -4.59 28.69
CA VAL A 56 -18.16 -4.67 28.39
C VAL A 56 -18.58 -3.55 27.45
N SER A 57 -18.13 -2.31 27.68
CA SER A 57 -18.46 -1.18 26.81
C SER A 57 -17.88 -1.32 25.40
N LEU A 58 -16.62 -1.75 25.26
CA LEU A 58 -16.00 -1.96 23.95
C LEU A 58 -16.63 -3.13 23.19
N THR A 59 -16.95 -4.22 23.90
CA THR A 59 -17.62 -5.38 23.28
C THR A 59 -19.05 -5.02 22.85
N SER A 60 -19.76 -4.23 23.65
CA SER A 60 -21.08 -3.73 23.29
C SER A 60 -21.00 -2.83 22.05
N LEU A 61 -20.06 -1.87 22.05
CA LEU A 61 -19.84 -0.95 20.93
C LEU A 61 -19.46 -1.69 19.65
N ALA A 62 -18.51 -2.63 19.71
CA ALA A 62 -18.07 -3.41 18.55
C ALA A 62 -19.19 -4.29 17.94
N ASN A 63 -20.20 -4.66 18.75
CA ASN A 63 -21.33 -5.45 18.29
C ASN A 63 -22.49 -4.63 17.73
N MET A 64 -22.48 -3.29 17.89
CA MET A 64 -23.52 -2.43 17.34
C MET A 64 -23.60 -2.57 15.82
N GLN A 65 -24.83 -2.66 15.30
CA GLN A 65 -25.08 -2.80 13.86
C GLN A 65 -24.46 -1.65 13.06
N PHE A 66 -24.56 -0.43 13.57
CA PHE A 66 -23.90 0.76 13.04
C PHE A 66 -22.40 0.51 12.75
N VAL A 67 -21.63 -0.08 13.66
CA VAL A 67 -20.20 -0.33 13.46
C VAL A 67 -19.95 -1.33 12.34
N LYS A 68 -20.81 -2.34 12.21
CA LYS A 68 -20.74 -3.34 11.14
C LYS A 68 -21.05 -2.72 9.77
N GLU A 69 -22.04 -1.83 9.70
CA GLU A 69 -22.39 -1.11 8.47
C GLU A 69 -21.28 -0.14 8.05
N TYR A 70 -20.70 0.60 9.01
CA TYR A 70 -19.57 1.51 8.74
C TYR A 70 -18.33 0.76 8.25
N THR A 71 -17.99 -0.37 8.87
CA THR A 71 -16.84 -1.18 8.46
C THR A 71 -17.07 -1.85 7.10
N ALA A 72 -18.29 -2.33 6.82
CA ALA A 72 -18.66 -2.83 5.50
C ALA A 72 -18.60 -1.72 4.43
N GLY A 73 -19.09 -0.53 4.73
CA GLY A 73 -19.02 0.64 3.83
C GLY A 73 -17.58 1.00 3.49
N ALA A 74 -16.70 1.12 4.49
CA ALA A 74 -15.29 1.42 4.27
C ALA A 74 -14.58 0.34 3.44
N LYS A 75 -14.91 -0.95 3.67
CA LYS A 75 -14.38 -2.06 2.87
C LYS A 75 -14.83 -1.98 1.42
N ASN A 76 -16.11 -1.70 1.18
CA ASN A 76 -16.67 -1.56 -0.15
C ASN A 76 -16.03 -0.38 -0.89
N TYR A 77 -15.87 0.76 -0.21
CA TYR A 77 -15.17 1.92 -0.75
C TYR A 77 -13.74 1.58 -1.20
N LEU A 78 -12.94 0.97 -0.33
CA LEU A 78 -11.56 0.57 -0.68
C LEU A 78 -11.52 -0.46 -1.80
N SER A 79 -12.46 -1.40 -1.82
CA SER A 79 -12.54 -2.42 -2.88
C SER A 79 -12.91 -1.81 -4.23
N ASN A 80 -13.85 -0.86 -4.25
CA ASN A 80 -14.26 -0.15 -5.46
C ASN A 80 -13.09 0.69 -5.98
N LEU A 81 -12.43 1.44 -5.09
CA LEU A 81 -11.25 2.23 -5.44
C LEU A 81 -10.13 1.35 -6.02
N TYR A 82 -9.95 0.14 -5.48
CA TYR A 82 -8.96 -0.81 -5.98
C TYR A 82 -9.32 -1.38 -7.35
N ASN A 83 -10.59 -1.74 -7.55
CA ASN A 83 -11.07 -2.20 -8.85
C ASN A 83 -10.98 -1.10 -9.91
N ASP A 84 -11.29 0.15 -9.56
CA ASP A 84 -11.15 1.31 -10.44
C ASP A 84 -9.68 1.57 -10.80
N ALA A 85 -8.77 1.46 -9.83
CA ALA A 85 -7.33 1.58 -10.07
C ALA A 85 -6.82 0.49 -11.04
N ILE A 86 -7.24 -0.77 -10.84
CA ILE A 86 -6.92 -1.88 -11.77
C ILE A 86 -7.49 -1.59 -13.15
N PHE A 87 -8.77 -1.25 -13.24
CA PHE A 87 -9.42 -0.98 -14.51
C PHE A 87 -8.71 0.15 -15.25
N CYS A 88 -8.29 1.19 -14.53
CA CYS A 88 -7.54 2.28 -15.14
C CYS A 88 -6.17 1.85 -15.65
N GLN A 89 -5.43 1.04 -14.88
CA GLN A 89 -4.17 0.47 -15.34
C GLN A 89 -4.36 -0.41 -16.58
N VAL A 90 -5.34 -1.31 -16.57
CA VAL A 90 -5.65 -2.19 -17.71
C VAL A 90 -6.04 -1.38 -18.94
N SER A 91 -6.84 -0.32 -18.77
CA SER A 91 -7.20 0.60 -19.85
C SER A 91 -5.99 1.37 -20.40
N LEU A 92 -5.05 1.79 -19.53
CA LEU A 92 -3.77 2.38 -19.95
C LEU A 92 -2.88 1.38 -20.70
N TYR A 93 -2.85 0.10 -20.28
CA TYR A 93 -2.06 -0.94 -20.96
C TYR A 93 -2.67 -1.36 -22.30
N SER A 94 -3.99 -1.59 -22.35
CA SER A 94 -4.70 -2.09 -23.53
C SER A 94 -4.76 -1.07 -24.67
N SER A 95 -4.79 0.22 -24.34
CA SER A 95 -4.73 1.29 -25.32
C SER A 95 -3.32 1.59 -25.84
N GLY A 96 -2.30 1.21 -25.08
CA GLY A 96 -0.91 1.42 -25.43
C GLY A 96 -0.36 0.24 -26.23
N SER A 97 -0.69 0.14 -27.52
CA SER A 97 0.06 -0.70 -28.46
C SER A 97 1.58 -0.41 -28.40
N ALA A 98 1.96 0.82 -28.08
CA ALA A 98 3.33 1.24 -27.80
C ALA A 98 3.88 0.74 -26.44
N LEU A 99 3.11 0.78 -25.35
CA LEU A 99 3.57 0.32 -24.02
C LEU A 99 3.69 -1.21 -23.96
N ALA A 100 2.77 -1.92 -24.61
CA ALA A 100 2.87 -3.36 -24.84
C ALA A 100 4.09 -3.70 -25.72
N MET A 101 4.33 -2.98 -26.82
CA MET A 101 5.56 -3.09 -27.61
C MET A 101 6.80 -2.81 -26.74
N ILE A 102 6.80 -1.75 -25.94
CA ILE A 102 7.94 -1.37 -25.11
C ILE A 102 8.21 -2.43 -24.03
N SER A 103 7.20 -2.99 -23.37
CA SER A 103 7.41 -4.09 -22.41
C SER A 103 8.03 -5.33 -23.07
N SER A 104 7.62 -5.63 -24.32
CA SER A 104 8.21 -6.71 -25.12
C SER A 104 9.65 -6.40 -25.56
N ILE A 105 9.94 -5.11 -25.81
CA ILE A 105 11.26 -4.62 -26.21
C ILE A 105 12.22 -4.59 -25.01
N THR A 106 11.78 -4.16 -23.82
CA THR A 106 12.58 -4.17 -22.59
C THR A 106 12.94 -5.60 -22.16
N PHE A 107 12.02 -6.57 -22.34
CA PHE A 107 12.32 -8.00 -22.15
C PHE A 107 13.31 -8.54 -23.18
N SER A 108 13.33 -7.98 -24.39
CA SER A 108 14.24 -8.36 -25.48
C SER A 108 15.64 -7.71 -25.38
N ILE A 109 15.78 -6.54 -24.75
CA ILE A 109 17.04 -5.77 -24.67
C ILE A 109 17.81 -6.04 -23.38
N ASN A 110 17.33 -6.88 -22.47
CA ASN A 110 18.14 -7.34 -21.34
C ASN A 110 18.81 -8.69 -21.64
N PRO A 111 19.96 -8.75 -22.33
CA PRO A 111 20.65 -9.99 -22.64
C PRO A 111 21.12 -10.73 -21.38
N SER A 112 21.13 -10.09 -20.21
CA SER A 112 21.43 -10.78 -18.95
C SER A 112 20.41 -11.85 -18.62
N ILE A 113 19.12 -11.68 -18.95
CA ILE A 113 18.08 -12.71 -18.71
C ILE A 113 18.18 -13.85 -19.73
N ALA A 114 18.56 -13.56 -20.98
CA ALA A 114 18.88 -14.58 -21.98
C ALA A 114 20.13 -15.39 -21.60
N SER A 115 21.14 -14.73 -21.01
CA SER A 115 22.32 -15.39 -20.45
C SER A 115 21.99 -16.26 -19.23
N ILE A 116 20.99 -15.86 -18.41
CA ILE A 116 20.48 -16.66 -17.29
C ILE A 116 19.73 -17.89 -17.80
N LYS A 117 18.94 -17.79 -18.87
CA LYS A 117 18.30 -18.97 -19.50
C LYS A 117 19.31 -19.99 -20.02
N ASN A 118 20.40 -19.51 -20.63
CA ASN A 118 21.49 -20.38 -21.09
C ASN A 118 22.30 -20.94 -19.91
N ALA A 119 22.57 -20.16 -18.87
CA ALA A 119 23.21 -20.63 -17.65
C ALA A 119 22.36 -21.67 -16.91
N PHE A 120 21.03 -21.50 -16.89
CA PHE A 120 20.09 -22.45 -16.27
C PHE A 120 19.98 -23.76 -17.07
N ASN A 121 20.03 -23.70 -18.39
CA ASN A 121 20.09 -24.90 -19.24
C ASN A 121 21.43 -25.66 -19.09
N VAL A 122 22.54 -24.96 -18.88
CA VAL A 122 23.83 -25.57 -18.54
C VAL A 122 23.80 -26.17 -17.12
N PHE A 123 23.12 -25.52 -16.18
CA PHE A 123 22.99 -26.00 -14.80
C PHE A 123 22.03 -27.19 -14.65
N LEU A 124 20.96 -27.25 -15.44
CA LEU A 124 19.99 -28.35 -15.45
C LEU A 124 20.47 -29.57 -16.23
N ASN A 125 21.50 -29.45 -17.07
CA ASN A 125 22.03 -30.57 -17.84
C ASN A 125 23.56 -30.70 -17.73
N PRO A 126 24.11 -30.95 -16.52
CA PRO A 126 25.56 -31.00 -16.29
C PRO A 126 26.26 -32.25 -16.88
N GLN A 127 25.53 -33.15 -17.55
CA GLN A 127 26.06 -34.44 -18.02
C GLN A 127 26.66 -34.43 -19.43
N THR A 128 26.63 -33.31 -20.17
CA THR A 128 27.19 -33.23 -21.54
C THR A 128 28.64 -32.71 -21.63
N GLN A 129 29.35 -32.57 -20.51
CA GLN A 129 30.77 -32.16 -20.50
C GLN A 129 31.75 -33.25 -20.04
N LYS A 130 31.51 -34.50 -20.42
CA LYS A 130 32.57 -35.53 -20.37
C LYS A 130 32.66 -36.29 -21.68
N GLY A 131 33.69 -35.95 -22.46
CA GLY A 131 34.25 -36.82 -23.48
C GLY A 131 34.56 -36.09 -24.78
N GLY A 132 35.84 -36.05 -25.15
CA GLY A 132 36.23 -35.85 -26.55
C GLY A 132 37.47 -35.01 -26.75
N GLU A 133 38.59 -35.70 -26.89
CA GLU A 133 39.91 -35.22 -27.28
C GLU A 133 39.92 -34.43 -28.61
N ASP A 134 40.83 -33.45 -28.64
CA ASP A 134 41.68 -33.04 -29.76
C ASP A 134 41.22 -33.36 -31.19
N LYS A 135 40.48 -32.43 -31.79
CA LYS A 135 40.57 -32.20 -33.24
C LYS A 135 40.83 -30.74 -33.54
N LYS A 136 42.08 -30.47 -33.95
CA LYS A 136 42.49 -29.29 -34.72
C LYS A 136 41.62 -29.23 -35.98
N SER A 137 40.55 -28.43 -35.95
CA SER A 137 39.86 -27.98 -37.15
C SER A 137 40.16 -26.51 -37.36
N ASN A 138 40.91 -26.29 -38.44
CA ASN A 138 41.35 -25.03 -38.97
C ASN A 138 40.32 -24.64 -40.03
N GLU A 139 39.20 -24.02 -39.64
CA GLU A 139 38.19 -23.54 -40.59
C GLU A 139 37.64 -22.18 -40.15
N GLY A 140 38.26 -21.15 -40.72
CA GLY A 140 37.56 -20.08 -41.44
C GLY A 140 36.30 -19.51 -40.80
N GLY A 141 36.50 -18.63 -39.80
CA GLY A 141 35.97 -17.27 -39.83
C GLY A 141 34.56 -17.07 -40.42
N ARG A 142 33.55 -17.65 -39.80
CA ARG A 142 32.20 -17.05 -39.78
C ARG A 142 31.96 -16.48 -38.39
N GLN A 143 32.52 -15.29 -38.18
CA GLN A 143 32.03 -14.39 -37.14
C GLN A 143 30.55 -14.14 -37.46
N ASN A 144 29.68 -14.87 -36.77
CA ASN A 144 28.25 -14.58 -36.78
C ASN A 144 28.10 -13.10 -36.44
N TRP A 145 27.50 -12.35 -37.35
CA TRP A 145 27.02 -10.99 -37.17
C TRP A 145 25.86 -10.99 -36.16
N SER A 146 26.12 -11.45 -34.93
CA SER A 146 25.38 -11.04 -33.75
C SER A 146 25.95 -9.72 -33.22
N THR A 147 26.44 -8.86 -34.11
CA THR A 147 26.26 -7.41 -34.00
C THR A 147 24.76 -7.15 -34.04
N GLY A 148 24.06 -7.66 -33.02
CA GLY A 148 22.74 -7.22 -32.69
C GLY A 148 22.86 -5.71 -32.67
N ILE A 149 22.14 -5.10 -33.60
CA ILE A 149 21.84 -3.69 -33.54
C ILE A 149 21.15 -3.56 -32.18
N SER A 150 21.94 -3.33 -31.13
CA SER A 150 21.44 -2.89 -29.85
C SER A 150 20.59 -1.71 -30.26
N PRO A 151 19.26 -1.77 -30.11
CA PRO A 151 18.39 -0.66 -30.48
C PRO A 151 19.01 0.56 -29.80
N ALA A 152 19.54 1.43 -30.65
CA ALA A 152 20.80 2.11 -30.38
C ALA A 152 20.72 2.97 -29.12
N SER A 153 21.87 3.34 -28.58
CA SER A 153 22.04 4.14 -27.36
C SER A 153 21.09 5.36 -27.26
N PHE A 154 20.54 5.83 -28.38
CA PHE A 154 19.47 6.84 -28.45
C PHE A 154 18.11 6.41 -27.87
N MET A 155 17.74 5.12 -27.89
CA MET A 155 16.51 4.57 -27.32
C MET A 155 16.61 4.39 -25.80
N GLN A 156 17.82 4.26 -25.26
CA GLN A 156 18.04 3.95 -23.85
C GLN A 156 17.42 5.00 -22.90
N PRO A 157 17.56 6.32 -23.12
CA PRO A 157 16.90 7.33 -22.29
C PRO A 157 15.37 7.23 -22.32
N ILE A 158 14.79 6.88 -23.47
CA ILE A 158 13.34 6.73 -23.65
C ILE A 158 12.85 5.51 -22.87
N LEU A 159 13.56 4.38 -22.95
CA LEU A 159 13.22 3.16 -22.21
C LEU A 159 13.35 3.35 -20.69
N ILE A 160 14.37 4.08 -20.22
CA ILE A 160 14.53 4.43 -18.80
C ILE A 160 13.35 5.30 -18.34
N ALA A 161 13.05 6.39 -19.06
CA ALA A 161 11.94 7.27 -18.71
C ALA A 161 10.58 6.53 -18.68
N LEU A 162 10.36 5.60 -19.61
CA LEU A 162 9.14 4.79 -19.65
C LEU A 162 9.07 3.76 -18.51
N SER A 163 10.20 3.14 -18.15
CA SER A 163 10.30 2.26 -16.98
C SER A 163 9.99 3.02 -15.68
N ASP A 164 10.47 4.26 -15.58
CA ASP A 164 10.19 5.14 -14.43
C ASP A 164 8.70 5.49 -14.37
N ILE A 165 8.11 5.92 -15.51
CA ILE A 165 6.66 6.20 -15.62
C ILE A 165 5.82 4.98 -15.22
N GLN A 166 6.19 3.78 -15.69
CA GLN A 166 5.52 2.55 -15.31
C GLN A 166 5.62 2.31 -13.80
N SER A 167 6.80 2.49 -13.21
CA SER A 167 7.01 2.32 -11.78
C SER A 167 6.15 3.29 -10.96
N TYR A 168 6.01 4.54 -11.39
CA TYR A 168 5.13 5.52 -10.73
C TYR A 168 3.65 5.14 -10.78
N LEU A 169 3.19 4.45 -11.84
CA LEU A 169 1.81 3.95 -11.93
C LEU A 169 1.54 2.76 -11.00
N PHE A 170 2.56 2.00 -10.60
CA PHE A 170 2.41 0.88 -9.68
C PHE A 170 2.33 1.30 -8.20
N ILE A 171 2.94 2.43 -7.83
CA ILE A 171 2.99 2.89 -6.43
C ILE A 171 1.59 3.08 -5.82
N PRO A 172 0.62 3.77 -6.48
CA PRO A 172 -0.72 3.92 -5.91
C PRO A 172 -1.44 2.58 -5.72
N PHE A 173 -1.22 1.63 -6.63
CA PHE A 173 -1.82 0.32 -6.58
C PHE A 173 -1.29 -0.54 -5.42
N THR A 174 0.03 -0.63 -5.27
CA THR A 174 0.63 -1.40 -4.16
C THR A 174 0.28 -0.78 -2.82
N THR A 175 0.23 0.56 -2.76
CA THR A 175 -0.22 1.29 -1.57
C THR A 175 -1.66 0.91 -1.22
N LEU A 176 -2.59 0.96 -2.17
CA LEU A 176 -3.98 0.63 -1.92
C LEU A 176 -4.19 -0.84 -1.53
N GLN A 177 -3.45 -1.75 -2.16
CA GLN A 177 -3.43 -3.17 -1.78
C GLN A 177 -2.99 -3.35 -0.33
N PHE A 178 -1.93 -2.64 0.10
CA PHE A 178 -1.49 -2.64 1.49
C PHE A 178 -2.60 -2.15 2.43
N HIS A 179 -3.29 -1.06 2.10
CA HIS A 179 -4.39 -0.53 2.92
C HIS A 179 -5.56 -1.52 3.02
N LEU A 180 -5.92 -2.22 1.94
CA LEU A 180 -6.93 -3.27 1.95
C LEU A 180 -6.54 -4.47 2.83
N GLN A 181 -5.28 -4.90 2.76
CA GLN A 181 -4.77 -5.99 3.59
C GLN A 181 -4.71 -5.58 5.06
N LEU A 182 -4.24 -4.35 5.35
CA LEU A 182 -4.23 -3.78 6.68
C LEU A 182 -5.64 -3.69 7.27
N PHE A 183 -6.60 -3.17 6.51
CA PHE A 183 -8.00 -3.07 6.92
C PHE A 183 -8.61 -4.45 7.21
N THR A 184 -8.40 -5.40 6.32
CA THR A 184 -8.87 -6.78 6.47
C THR A 184 -8.23 -7.46 7.68
N PHE A 185 -6.94 -7.23 7.91
CA PHE A 185 -6.23 -7.71 9.09
C PHE A 185 -6.80 -7.11 10.38
N ILE A 186 -6.99 -5.80 10.45
CA ILE A 186 -7.56 -5.13 11.63
C ILE A 186 -8.95 -5.67 11.94
N PHE A 187 -9.81 -5.86 10.94
CA PHE A 187 -11.18 -6.31 11.19
C PHE A 187 -11.25 -7.78 11.62
N ASN A 188 -10.52 -8.66 10.93
CA ASN A 188 -10.57 -10.10 11.19
C ASN A 188 -9.70 -10.51 12.39
N LYS A 189 -8.53 -9.89 12.54
CA LYS A 189 -7.52 -10.24 13.55
C LYS A 189 -7.45 -9.22 14.69
N GLY A 190 -7.79 -7.96 14.48
CA GLY A 190 -7.74 -6.95 15.55
C GLY A 190 -8.72 -7.23 16.68
N THR A 191 -9.96 -7.63 16.37
CA THR A 191 -10.96 -8.01 17.38
C THR A 191 -10.59 -9.30 18.12
N THR A 192 -9.95 -10.25 17.43
CA THR A 192 -9.65 -11.58 17.96
C THR A 192 -8.29 -11.65 18.67
N MET A 193 -7.34 -10.79 18.32
CA MET A 193 -5.97 -10.81 18.86
C MET A 193 -5.60 -9.51 19.61
N ILE A 194 -5.76 -8.34 18.98
CA ILE A 194 -5.25 -7.07 19.55
C ILE A 194 -6.05 -6.65 20.79
N LEU A 195 -7.39 -6.66 20.72
CA LEU A 195 -8.23 -6.25 21.84
C LEU A 195 -8.07 -7.16 23.08
N PRO A 196 -8.17 -8.50 22.99
CA PRO A 196 -8.00 -9.37 24.16
C PRO A 196 -6.59 -9.28 24.74
N LEU A 197 -5.57 -9.18 23.89
CA LEU A 197 -4.19 -9.01 24.33
C LEU A 197 -4.03 -7.69 25.08
N GLY A 198 -4.61 -6.60 24.59
CA GLY A 198 -4.59 -5.31 25.27
C GLY A 198 -5.24 -5.36 26.66
N ILE A 199 -6.41 -6.00 26.76
CA ILE A 199 -7.12 -6.19 28.04
C ILE A 199 -6.33 -7.08 29.00
N PHE A 200 -5.77 -8.18 28.49
CA PHE A 200 -4.94 -9.09 29.26
C PHE A 200 -3.70 -8.39 29.82
N LEU A 201 -2.97 -7.65 28.98
CA LEU A 201 -1.80 -6.87 29.42
C LEU A 201 -2.19 -5.76 30.40
N ARG A 202 -3.36 -5.14 30.24
CA ARG A 202 -3.83 -4.12 31.19
C ARG A 202 -4.06 -4.68 32.60
N ALA A 203 -4.35 -5.97 32.71
CA ALA A 203 -4.62 -6.66 33.97
C ALA A 203 -3.38 -6.80 34.88
N PHE A 204 -2.16 -6.61 34.34
CA PHE A 204 -0.92 -6.66 35.12
C PHE A 204 -0.27 -5.28 35.24
N LYS A 205 0.24 -4.96 36.44
CA LYS A 205 0.86 -3.66 36.72
C LYS A 205 2.02 -3.31 35.79
N PHE A 206 2.89 -4.29 35.47
CA PHE A 206 4.10 -4.04 34.67
C PHE A 206 3.79 -3.80 33.18
N SER A 207 2.76 -4.45 32.63
CA SER A 207 2.38 -4.33 31.21
C SER A 207 1.18 -3.42 30.97
N ARG A 208 0.68 -2.75 32.01
CA ARG A 208 -0.51 -1.89 31.96
C ARG A 208 -0.41 -0.81 30.88
N HIS A 209 0.73 -0.14 30.78
CA HIS A 209 0.97 0.89 29.76
C HIS A 209 0.86 0.33 28.34
N GLY A 210 1.44 -0.86 28.11
CA GLY A 210 1.34 -1.57 26.83
C GLY A 210 -0.09 -2.03 26.53
N GLY A 211 -0.82 -2.53 27.53
CA GLY A 211 -2.23 -2.88 27.40
C GLY A 211 -3.11 -1.69 27.02
N ASN A 212 -2.91 -0.55 27.68
CA ASN A 212 -3.60 0.70 27.35
C ASN A 212 -3.30 1.18 25.92
N LEU A 213 -2.05 1.07 25.47
CA LEU A 213 -1.68 1.39 24.09
C LEU A 213 -2.35 0.45 23.09
N LEU A 214 -2.36 -0.85 23.33
CA LEU A 214 -3.03 -1.80 22.43
C LEU A 214 -4.53 -1.56 22.36
N ILE A 215 -5.17 -1.23 23.48
CA ILE A 215 -6.60 -0.88 23.52
C ILE A 215 -6.85 0.40 22.71
N ALA A 216 -6.03 1.44 22.91
CA ALA A 216 -6.17 2.70 22.20
C ALA A 216 -5.91 2.55 20.69
N LEU A 217 -4.89 1.77 20.32
CA LEU A 217 -4.58 1.41 18.94
C LEU A 217 -5.71 0.61 18.30
N PHE A 218 -6.31 -0.34 19.02
CA PHE A 218 -7.52 -1.02 18.57
C PHE A 218 -8.66 -0.03 18.33
N ILE A 219 -8.92 0.91 19.26
CA ILE A 219 -9.99 1.89 19.09
C ILE A 219 -9.75 2.75 17.84
N GLY A 220 -8.54 3.27 17.66
CA GLY A 220 -8.18 4.09 16.50
C GLY A 220 -8.27 3.32 15.18
N LEU A 221 -7.73 2.11 15.12
CA LEU A 221 -7.72 1.33 13.88
C LEU A 221 -9.07 0.68 13.57
N TYR A 222 -9.86 0.30 14.58
CA TYR A 222 -11.13 -0.41 14.37
C TYR A 222 -12.31 0.52 14.16
N PHE A 223 -12.38 1.67 14.86
CA PHE A 223 -13.51 2.60 14.75
C PHE A 223 -13.18 3.84 13.91
N ILE A 224 -12.02 4.46 14.16
CA ILE A 224 -11.69 5.74 13.54
C ILE A 224 -11.25 5.54 12.08
N LEU A 225 -10.45 4.51 11.79
CA LEU A 225 -9.96 4.27 10.43
C LEU A 225 -11.08 4.03 9.39
N PRO A 226 -12.09 3.15 9.63
CA PRO A 226 -13.23 3.05 8.71
C PRO A 226 -13.98 4.37 8.54
N ALA A 227 -14.17 5.13 9.62
CA ALA A 227 -14.83 6.43 9.56
C ALA A 227 -14.04 7.44 8.69
N MET A 228 -12.71 7.43 8.78
CA MET A 228 -11.85 8.27 7.94
C MET A 228 -11.90 7.88 6.46
N TYR A 229 -12.02 6.59 6.13
CA TYR A 229 -12.20 6.18 4.74
C TYR A 229 -13.55 6.64 4.16
N LEU A 230 -14.64 6.50 4.93
CA LEU A 230 -15.97 6.98 4.52
C LEU A 230 -16.03 8.51 4.40
N PHE A 231 -15.32 9.21 5.29
CA PHE A 231 -15.14 10.65 5.18
C PHE A 231 -14.40 11.01 3.89
N GLY A 232 -13.36 10.24 3.54
CA GLY A 232 -12.65 10.36 2.27
C GLY A 232 -13.56 10.19 1.05
N ASP A 233 -14.38 9.14 1.04
CA ASP A 233 -15.37 8.90 -0.01
C ASP A 233 -16.32 10.10 -0.18
N SER A 234 -16.85 10.60 0.94
CA SER A 234 -17.76 11.76 0.96
C SER A 234 -17.08 13.03 0.42
N LEU A 235 -15.81 13.25 0.77
CA LEU A 235 -15.02 14.37 0.24
C LEU A 235 -14.84 14.24 -1.28
N MET A 236 -14.50 13.06 -1.77
CA MET A 236 -14.26 12.84 -3.20
C MET A 236 -15.54 13.01 -4.02
N GLN A 237 -16.67 12.48 -3.54
CA GLN A 237 -17.98 12.68 -4.18
C GLN A 237 -18.35 14.18 -4.25
N SER A 238 -18.13 14.93 -3.17
CA SER A 238 -18.51 16.35 -3.10
C SER A 238 -17.64 17.27 -3.97
N LYS A 239 -16.36 16.97 -4.16
CA LYS A 239 -15.40 17.86 -4.84
C LYS A 239 -15.19 17.51 -6.31
N PHE A 240 -15.29 16.25 -6.67
CA PHE A 240 -14.93 15.79 -8.01
C PHE A 240 -16.12 15.32 -8.85
N ASN A 241 -17.36 15.41 -8.32
CA ASN A 241 -18.54 14.75 -8.91
C ASN A 241 -18.17 13.33 -9.37
N ALA A 242 -17.42 12.65 -8.51
CA ALA A 242 -16.79 11.38 -8.81
C ALA A 242 -17.86 10.34 -9.14
N THR A 243 -18.23 10.20 -10.41
CA THR A 243 -18.96 9.04 -10.89
C THR A 243 -18.06 7.83 -10.68
N GLN A 244 -18.64 6.71 -10.24
CA GLN A 244 -17.96 5.51 -9.73
C GLN A 244 -17.02 4.78 -10.71
N HIS A 245 -16.65 5.39 -11.84
CA HIS A 245 -15.71 4.83 -12.79
C HIS A 245 -14.78 5.91 -13.32
N MET A 246 -13.60 6.04 -12.71
CA MET A 246 -12.61 7.05 -13.09
C MET A 246 -12.19 6.97 -14.57
N CYS A 247 -12.22 5.78 -15.17
CA CYS A 247 -11.60 5.53 -16.46
C CYS A 247 -12.57 5.01 -17.53
N GLU A 248 -13.88 4.95 -17.26
CA GLU A 248 -14.89 4.47 -18.24
C GLU A 248 -15.03 5.39 -19.46
N ASN A 249 -14.78 6.70 -19.28
CA ASN A 249 -14.80 7.67 -20.37
C ASN A 249 -13.40 8.01 -20.93
N TYR A 250 -12.35 7.37 -20.41
CA TYR A 250 -10.99 7.66 -20.83
C TYR A 250 -10.67 6.90 -22.13
N LYS A 251 -10.60 7.62 -23.25
CA LYS A 251 -10.02 7.14 -24.51
C LYS A 251 -8.59 7.65 -24.63
N PRO A 252 -7.59 6.92 -24.10
CA PRO A 252 -6.19 7.30 -24.22
C PRO A 252 -5.77 7.42 -25.67
N SER A 253 -5.21 8.59 -26.01
CA SER A 253 -4.32 8.72 -27.16
C SER A 253 -2.93 9.08 -26.66
N LEU A 254 -2.30 8.17 -25.91
CA LEU A 254 -0.93 8.33 -25.37
C LEU A 254 0.09 8.71 -26.45
N VAL A 255 -0.10 8.21 -27.67
CA VAL A 255 0.72 8.55 -28.85
C VAL A 255 0.56 10.02 -29.24
N SER A 256 -0.64 10.58 -29.12
CA SER A 256 -0.86 11.99 -29.43
C SER A 256 -0.31 12.89 -28.33
N GLU A 257 -0.54 12.57 -27.05
CA GLU A 257 -0.16 13.43 -25.92
C GLU A 257 1.35 13.41 -25.62
N PHE A 258 1.99 12.24 -25.66
CA PHE A 258 3.42 12.12 -25.34
C PHE A 258 4.29 11.89 -26.58
N GLY A 259 3.79 11.13 -27.55
CA GLY A 259 4.57 10.78 -28.75
C GLY A 259 4.87 12.01 -29.61
N THR A 260 3.88 12.86 -29.87
CA THR A 260 4.06 14.03 -30.75
C THR A 260 5.05 15.08 -30.23
N PRO A 261 5.04 15.51 -28.95
CA PRO A 261 6.02 16.47 -28.46
C PRO A 261 7.43 15.88 -28.34
N LEU A 262 7.56 14.57 -28.05
CA LEU A 262 8.87 13.92 -27.94
C LEU A 262 9.50 13.67 -29.32
N LEU A 263 8.70 13.26 -30.31
CA LEU A 263 9.12 13.16 -31.71
C LEU A 263 9.50 14.54 -32.26
N ALA A 264 8.68 15.56 -32.00
CA ALA A 264 8.99 16.94 -32.39
C ALA A 264 10.29 17.44 -31.76
N LYS A 265 10.53 17.16 -30.47
CA LYS A 265 11.77 17.54 -29.77
C LYS A 265 12.99 16.72 -30.22
N ALA A 266 12.78 15.51 -30.71
CA ALA A 266 13.81 14.67 -31.31
C ALA A 266 14.07 15.00 -32.80
N GLY A 267 13.41 16.01 -33.36
CA GLY A 267 13.59 16.43 -34.76
C GLY A 267 12.86 15.53 -35.78
N PHE A 268 12.05 14.59 -35.32
CA PHE A 268 11.15 13.83 -36.19
C PHE A 268 9.91 14.70 -36.43
N GLY A 269 9.79 15.22 -37.65
CA GLY A 269 8.58 15.93 -38.09
C GLY A 269 7.33 15.11 -37.76
N GLY A 270 6.24 15.79 -37.39
CA GLY A 270 5.00 15.14 -36.97
C GLY A 270 4.46 14.12 -38.01
N PRO A 271 3.51 13.26 -37.62
CA PRO A 271 3.02 12.14 -38.43
C PRO A 271 2.48 12.52 -39.83
N GLU A 272 2.19 13.80 -40.07
CA GLU A 272 1.78 14.32 -41.38
C GLU A 272 2.95 14.49 -42.38
N SER A 273 4.21 14.37 -41.92
CA SER A 273 5.40 14.68 -42.72
C SER A 273 6.16 13.46 -43.26
N PHE A 274 5.65 12.24 -43.11
CA PHE A 274 6.23 11.05 -43.77
C PHE A 274 6.01 11.00 -45.30
N GLY A 275 5.39 12.03 -45.89
CA GLY A 275 5.09 12.11 -47.33
C GLY A 275 5.75 13.25 -48.12
N GLY A 276 6.59 14.11 -47.53
CA GLY A 276 7.06 15.34 -48.20
C GLY A 276 8.55 15.64 -48.07
N ASN A 277 9.17 16.06 -49.19
CA ASN A 277 10.58 16.41 -49.38
C ASN A 277 11.20 17.25 -48.25
N TRP A 278 12.30 16.73 -47.71
CA TRP A 278 13.10 17.30 -46.61
C TRP A 278 14.12 18.33 -47.10
N ASP A 279 13.68 19.41 -47.74
CA ASP A 279 14.59 20.51 -48.08
C ASP A 279 14.12 21.83 -47.45
N GLY A 280 14.72 22.14 -46.30
CA GLY A 280 15.15 23.49 -45.97
C GLY A 280 14.15 24.45 -45.31
N ASP A 281 13.64 24.16 -44.11
CA ASP A 281 13.25 25.25 -43.18
C ASP A 281 13.19 24.86 -41.69
N PHE A 282 14.02 23.88 -41.27
CA PHE A 282 14.02 23.34 -39.90
C PHE A 282 14.50 24.32 -38.82
N ALA A 283 15.02 25.49 -39.19
CA ALA A 283 15.52 26.49 -38.23
C ALA A 283 14.46 27.53 -37.77
N LYS A 284 13.24 27.53 -38.35
CA LYS A 284 12.14 28.42 -37.91
C LYS A 284 11.12 27.76 -36.98
N ILE A 285 11.25 26.47 -36.69
CA ILE A 285 10.37 25.72 -35.77
C ILE A 285 11.06 25.58 -34.41
N ILE A 286 11.53 26.69 -33.85
CA ILE A 286 11.92 26.75 -32.43
C ILE A 286 10.95 27.71 -31.75
N LEU A 287 9.86 27.11 -31.29
CA LEU A 287 8.96 27.51 -30.21
C LEU A 287 8.20 28.85 -30.39
N PRO A 288 6.97 28.84 -30.92
CA PRO A 288 6.06 29.97 -30.74
C PRO A 288 5.67 30.11 -29.25
N GLU A 289 5.65 31.35 -28.77
CA GLU A 289 5.23 31.76 -27.41
C GLU A 289 3.79 31.34 -27.04
N SER A 290 3.00 30.86 -28.00
CA SER A 290 1.63 30.35 -27.79
C SER A 290 1.54 28.99 -27.09
N SER A 291 2.66 28.35 -26.77
CA SER A 291 2.70 27.07 -26.06
C SER A 291 2.45 27.17 -24.55
N LYS A 292 2.38 28.38 -23.97
CA LYS A 292 2.02 28.56 -22.56
C LYS A 292 0.53 28.36 -22.26
N ASP A 293 -0.35 28.63 -23.23
CA ASP A 293 -1.80 28.47 -23.03
C ASP A 293 -2.31 27.04 -23.30
N LEU A 294 -1.54 26.23 -24.03
CA LEU A 294 -1.90 24.85 -24.36
C LEU A 294 -1.65 23.86 -23.22
N ILE A 295 -0.78 24.22 -22.25
CA ILE A 295 -0.53 23.42 -21.04
C ILE A 295 -1.65 23.61 -20.00
N PHE A 296 -2.40 24.72 -20.05
CA PHE A 296 -3.45 25.01 -19.07
C PHE A 296 -4.89 24.95 -19.61
N ASN A 297 -5.13 25.18 -20.91
CA ASN A 297 -6.48 25.10 -21.49
C ASN A 297 -6.77 23.78 -22.23
N GLY A 298 -5.74 23.03 -22.59
CA GLY A 298 -5.86 21.66 -23.08
C GLY A 298 -5.95 20.69 -21.91
N LYS A 299 -7.18 20.28 -21.56
CA LYS A 299 -7.51 19.14 -20.68
C LYS A 299 -6.74 17.87 -21.08
N SER A 300 -5.46 17.72 -20.72
CA SER A 300 -4.78 16.44 -20.88
C SER A 300 -5.42 15.46 -19.93
N SER A 301 -6.23 14.58 -20.50
CA SER A 301 -7.09 13.67 -19.75
C SER A 301 -6.24 12.72 -18.90
N PHE A 302 -5.00 12.43 -19.34
CA PHE A 302 -4.04 11.65 -18.58
C PHE A 302 -3.59 12.28 -17.25
N THR A 303 -3.15 13.54 -17.24
CA THR A 303 -2.63 14.17 -16.00
C THR A 303 -3.72 14.31 -14.94
N THR A 304 -4.96 14.55 -15.36
CA THR A 304 -6.11 14.62 -14.44
C THR A 304 -6.40 13.25 -13.83
N VAL A 305 -6.43 12.19 -14.65
CA VAL A 305 -6.63 10.81 -14.17
C VAL A 305 -5.47 10.38 -13.25
N PHE A 306 -4.24 10.70 -13.62
CA PHE A 306 -3.05 10.35 -12.83
C PHE A 306 -3.01 11.07 -11.48
N LEU A 307 -3.25 12.40 -11.47
CA LEU A 307 -3.29 13.18 -10.23
C LEU A 307 -4.42 12.70 -9.33
N ARG A 308 -5.58 12.37 -9.90
CA ARG A 308 -6.70 11.80 -9.16
C ARG A 308 -6.35 10.44 -8.56
N MET A 309 -5.67 9.56 -9.30
CA MET A 309 -5.19 8.28 -8.79
C MET A 309 -4.20 8.44 -7.64
N ILE A 310 -3.27 9.39 -7.72
CA ILE A 310 -2.34 9.68 -6.61
C ILE A 310 -3.11 10.17 -5.37
N VAL A 311 -4.04 11.11 -5.55
CA VAL A 311 -4.80 11.69 -4.44
C VAL A 311 -5.69 10.63 -3.78
N GLU A 312 -6.49 9.91 -4.57
CA GLU A 312 -7.46 8.93 -4.06
C GLU A 312 -6.80 7.65 -3.54
N CYS A 313 -5.84 7.08 -4.26
CA CYS A 313 -5.26 5.78 -3.91
C CYS A 313 -4.05 5.88 -2.97
N THR A 314 -3.42 7.04 -2.83
CA THR A 314 -2.21 7.21 -2.00
C THR A 314 -2.40 8.25 -0.91
N ILE A 315 -2.68 9.51 -1.25
CA ILE A 315 -2.66 10.61 -0.26
C ILE A 315 -3.79 10.44 0.75
N LEU A 316 -5.00 10.17 0.28
CA LEU A 316 -6.19 10.11 1.14
C LEU A 316 -6.16 8.89 2.11
N PRO A 317 -5.78 7.67 1.68
CA PRO A 317 -5.59 6.54 2.59
C PRO A 317 -4.46 6.76 3.60
N MET A 318 -3.34 7.36 3.17
CA MET A 318 -2.25 7.72 4.09
C MET A 318 -2.70 8.75 5.13
N PHE A 319 -3.45 9.76 4.71
CA PHE A 319 -4.04 10.74 5.63
C PHE A 319 -4.98 10.08 6.63
N ALA A 320 -5.83 9.14 6.20
CA ALA A 320 -6.71 8.39 7.08
C ALA A 320 -5.92 7.62 8.15
N ILE A 321 -4.84 6.92 7.79
CA ILE A 321 -3.98 6.22 8.75
C ILE A 321 -3.32 7.19 9.74
N ILE A 322 -2.75 8.29 9.25
CA ILE A 322 -2.06 9.28 10.10
C ILE A 322 -3.03 9.86 11.13
N VAL A 323 -4.24 10.25 10.71
CA VAL A 323 -5.26 10.78 11.61
C VAL A 323 -5.71 9.71 12.62
N SER A 324 -5.94 8.47 12.18
CA SER A 324 -6.32 7.38 13.08
C SER A 324 -5.24 7.04 14.11
N LEU A 325 -3.96 7.07 13.73
CA LEU A 325 -2.84 6.86 14.65
C LEU A 325 -2.67 8.04 15.61
N GLY A 326 -2.84 9.28 15.13
CA GLY A 326 -2.84 10.47 15.97
C GLY A 326 -3.91 10.41 17.05
N LEU A 327 -5.15 10.05 16.68
CA LEU A 327 -6.23 9.89 17.64
C LEU A 327 -6.03 8.68 18.57
N ALA A 328 -5.47 7.57 18.06
CA ALA A 328 -5.08 6.44 18.90
C ALA A 328 -4.07 6.83 19.99
N ARG A 329 -3.12 7.72 19.67
CA ARG A 329 -2.18 8.27 20.65
C ARG A 329 -2.90 9.08 21.73
N GLU A 330 -3.80 9.97 21.36
CA GLU A 330 -4.57 10.75 22.34
C GLU A 330 -5.43 9.84 23.24
N PHE A 331 -6.02 8.78 22.69
CA PHE A 331 -6.70 7.76 23.49
C PHE A 331 -5.75 7.00 24.42
N ALA A 332 -4.52 6.72 24.00
CA ALA A 332 -3.52 6.06 24.85
C ALA A 332 -3.16 6.95 26.05
N LEU A 333 -2.97 8.25 25.82
CA LEU A 333 -2.73 9.25 26.87
C LEU A 333 -3.93 9.35 27.82
N LEU A 334 -5.16 9.38 27.29
CA LEU A 334 -6.37 9.40 28.11
C LEU A 334 -6.50 8.15 28.99
N LEU A 335 -6.03 7.00 28.52
CA LEU A 335 -5.98 5.76 29.30
C LEU A 335 -4.80 5.71 30.30
N GLY A 336 -3.95 6.74 30.36
CA GLY A 336 -2.79 6.82 31.23
C GLY A 336 -1.57 6.06 30.70
N SER A 337 -1.38 6.03 29.39
CA SER A 337 -0.19 5.44 28.74
C SER A 337 0.69 6.55 28.15
N ASP A 338 1.81 6.83 28.81
CA ASP A 338 2.82 7.80 28.36
C ASP A 338 3.82 7.17 27.37
N ILE A 339 3.32 6.39 26.40
CA ILE A 339 4.23 5.80 25.40
C ILE A 339 4.51 6.83 24.32
N ASP A 340 5.78 7.23 24.25
CA ASP A 340 6.29 8.07 23.17
C ASP A 340 6.24 7.30 21.84
N PHE A 341 5.20 7.52 21.05
CA PHE A 341 5.08 6.98 19.69
C PHE A 341 6.29 7.34 18.81
N SER A 342 7.00 8.44 19.12
CA SER A 342 8.26 8.77 18.44
C SER A 342 9.31 7.68 18.58
N GLN A 343 9.33 6.91 19.68
CA GLN A 343 10.26 5.80 19.82
C GLN A 343 9.81 4.60 18.98
N LEU A 344 8.50 4.34 18.91
CA LEU A 344 7.95 3.26 18.10
C LEU A 344 8.15 3.50 16.60
N VAL A 345 7.93 4.74 16.14
CA VAL A 345 8.17 5.14 14.74
C VAL A 345 9.65 5.10 14.36
N ARG A 346 10.58 5.30 15.31
CA ARG A 346 12.03 5.18 15.03
C ARG A 346 12.51 3.73 14.90
N VAL A 347 11.75 2.76 15.41
CA VAL A 347 12.08 1.33 15.34
C VAL A 347 11.57 0.70 14.04
N VAL A 348 10.57 1.31 13.40
CA VAL A 348 10.01 0.90 12.11
C VAL A 348 10.78 1.57 10.97
#